data_AF-A0A0P9CZI6-F1
#
_entry.id   AF-A0A0P9CZI6-F1
#
_cell.length_a   1.000
_cell.length_b   1.000
_cell.length_c   1.000
_cell.angle_alpha   90.00
_cell.angle_beta   90.00
_cell.angle_gamma   90.00
#
_symmetry.space_group_name_H-M   'P 1'
#
loop_
_entity.id
_entity.type
_entity.pdbx_description
1 polymer ?
#
loop_
_entity_poly.entity_id
_entity_poly.type
_entity_poly.pdbx_seq_one_letter_code
_entity_poly.pdbx_strand_id
1 'polypeptide(L)'
;ALGGKWACTACIEGLAAVASAEGDAARAVRPWGSAAASRAALHAPLPPVDRPRRDAMLAELRRTLGDAAFEALWAEGQALTLEAAVEEAMA
;
A
#
# COMPACT_ATOMS: atom_id res chain seq x y z
N ALA A 1 2.12 -14.52 -15.81
CA ALA A 1 0.84 -14.00 -16.34
C ALA A 1 0.52 -12.66 -15.69
N LEU A 2 0.23 -11.60 -16.44
CA LEU A 2 -0.07 -10.26 -15.90
C LEU A 2 -1.27 -10.27 -14.93
N GLY A 3 -2.27 -11.15 -15.15
CA GLY A 3 -3.45 -11.24 -14.29
C GLY A 3 -3.17 -11.62 -12.83
N GLY A 4 -2.16 -12.46 -12.57
CA GLY A 4 -1.78 -12.85 -11.21
C GLY A 4 -1.19 -11.68 -10.41
N LYS A 5 -0.32 -10.90 -11.02
CA LYS A 5 0.31 -9.72 -10.38
C LYS A 5 -0.72 -8.64 -10.06
N TRP A 6 -1.73 -8.48 -10.92
CA TRP A 6 -2.86 -7.58 -10.69
C TRP A 6 -3.69 -7.99 -9.47
N ALA A 7 -4.05 -9.27 -9.39
CA ALA A 7 -4.82 -9.81 -8.27
C ALA A 7 -4.04 -9.67 -6.94
N CYS A 8 -2.75 -10.01 -6.94
CA CYS A 8 -1.89 -9.82 -5.76
C CYS A 8 -1.81 -8.36 -5.32
N THR A 9 -1.67 -7.41 -6.26
CA THR A 9 -1.64 -5.97 -5.93
C THR A 9 -2.93 -5.52 -5.25
N ALA A 10 -4.10 -5.95 -5.75
CA ALA A 10 -5.38 -5.63 -5.13
C ALA A 10 -5.53 -6.26 -3.72
N CYS A 11 -5.02 -7.48 -3.52
CA CYS A 11 -5.00 -8.11 -2.19
C CYS A 11 -4.13 -7.33 -1.20
N ILE A 12 -2.95 -6.87 -1.61
CA ILE A 12 -2.06 -6.05 -0.78
C ILE A 12 -2.75 -4.74 -0.36
N GLU A 13 -3.46 -4.07 -1.28
CA GLU A 13 -4.24 -2.86 -0.95
C GLU A 13 -5.37 -3.15 0.05
N GLY A 14 -6.02 -4.30 -0.07
CA GLY A 14 -7.04 -4.74 0.88
C GLY A 14 -6.47 -4.96 2.29
N LEU A 15 -5.32 -5.63 2.40
CA LEU A 15 -4.65 -5.86 3.69
C LEU A 15 -4.12 -4.55 4.29
N ALA A 16 -3.54 -3.68 3.47
CA ALA A 16 -3.12 -2.35 3.89
C ALA A 16 -4.28 -1.54 4.47
N ALA A 17 -5.48 -1.72 3.90
CA ALA A 17 -6.69 -1.09 4.41
C ALA A 17 -7.18 -1.64 5.74
N VAL A 18 -7.05 -2.95 5.96
CA VAL A 18 -7.34 -3.58 7.25
C VAL A 18 -6.37 -3.06 8.31
N ALA A 19 -5.06 -3.08 8.05
CA ALA A 19 -4.05 -2.57 8.98
C ALA A 19 -4.27 -1.07 9.31
N SER A 20 -4.70 -0.27 8.32
CA SER A 20 -5.07 1.13 8.55
C SER A 20 -6.27 1.26 9.49
N ALA A 21 -7.28 0.39 9.35
CA ALA A 21 -8.47 0.39 10.19
C ALA A 21 -8.20 -0.11 11.62
N GLU A 22 -7.19 -0.96 11.80
CA GLU A 22 -6.70 -1.42 13.10
C GLU A 22 -5.85 -0.38 13.84
N GLY A 23 -5.53 0.75 13.19
CA GLY A 23 -4.76 1.84 13.77
C GLY A 23 -3.23 1.61 13.76
N ASP A 24 -2.77 0.53 13.13
CA ASP A 24 -1.34 0.24 12.99
C ASP A 24 -0.78 0.98 11.76
N ALA A 25 -0.60 2.28 11.95
CA ALA A 25 -0.21 3.16 10.85
C ALA A 25 1.14 2.76 10.24
N ALA A 26 2.08 2.27 11.05
CA ALA A 26 3.39 1.85 10.57
C ALA A 26 3.31 0.60 9.68
N ARG A 27 2.56 -0.44 10.10
CA ARG A 27 2.33 -1.64 9.28
C ARG A 27 1.49 -1.37 8.04
N ALA A 28 0.65 -0.33 8.03
CA ALA A 28 -0.18 0.00 6.88
C ALA A 28 0.60 0.67 5.72
N VAL A 29 1.56 1.54 6.01
CA VAL A 29 2.23 2.38 4.99
C VAL A 29 3.09 1.57 4.01
N ARG A 30 3.83 0.58 4.50
CA ARG A 30 4.73 -0.23 3.66
C ARG A 30 3.97 -1.04 2.58
N PRO A 31 2.90 -1.79 2.90
CA PRO A 31 2.03 -2.43 1.90
C PRO A 31 1.45 -1.44 0.89
N TRP A 32 1.02 -0.25 1.33
CA TRP A 32 0.55 0.79 0.42
C TRP A 32 1.63 1.25 -0.57
N GLY A 33 2.86 1.43 -0.09
CA GLY A 33 4.02 1.73 -0.93
C GLY A 33 4.29 0.64 -1.96
N SER A 34 4.28 -0.63 -1.56
CA SER A 34 4.51 -1.74 -2.49
C SER A 34 3.42 -1.87 -3.55
N ALA A 35 2.16 -1.71 -3.16
CA ALA A 35 1.04 -1.73 -4.10
C ALA A 35 1.14 -0.60 -5.13
N ALA A 36 1.53 0.61 -4.69
CA ALA A 36 1.75 1.74 -5.58
C ALA A 36 2.90 1.51 -6.57
N ALA A 37 4.03 0.95 -6.13
CA ALA A 37 5.15 0.55 -7.01
C ALA A 37 4.69 -0.48 -8.06
N SER A 38 3.93 -1.47 -7.61
CA SER A 38 3.42 -2.56 -8.44
C SER A 38 2.45 -2.06 -9.50
N ARG A 39 1.53 -1.14 -9.14
CA ARG A 39 0.64 -0.50 -10.11
C ARG A 39 1.39 0.31 -11.15
N ALA A 40 2.44 1.03 -10.77
CA ALA A 40 3.27 1.78 -11.71
C ALA A 40 3.98 0.84 -12.70
N ALA A 41 4.57 -0.25 -12.20
CA ALA A 41 5.26 -1.26 -13.03
C ALA A 41 4.32 -2.03 -13.97
N LEU A 42 3.07 -2.25 -13.55
CA LEU A 42 2.04 -2.92 -14.35
C LEU A 42 1.30 -1.98 -15.30
N HIS A 43 1.60 -0.68 -15.32
CA HIS A 43 0.83 0.36 -16.01
C HIS A 43 -0.68 0.27 -15.70
N ALA A 44 -0.97 0.05 -14.42
CA ALA A 44 -2.27 -0.36 -13.91
C ALA A 44 -2.81 0.63 -12.86
N PRO A 45 -3.16 1.87 -13.26
CA PRO A 45 -3.59 2.88 -12.31
C PRO A 45 -4.86 2.45 -11.57
N LEU A 46 -5.03 2.93 -10.35
CA LEU A 46 -6.30 2.76 -9.62
C LEU A 46 -7.45 3.37 -10.43
N PRO A 47 -8.59 2.65 -10.51
CA PRO A 47 -9.84 3.20 -11.02
C PRO A 47 -10.18 4.53 -10.31
N PRO A 48 -10.70 5.54 -11.02
CA PRO A 48 -11.00 6.85 -10.42
C PRO A 48 -11.93 6.78 -9.19
N VAL A 49 -12.82 5.79 -9.14
CA VAL A 49 -13.75 5.57 -8.03
C VAL A 49 -13.05 5.17 -6.73
N ASP A 50 -11.88 4.51 -6.81
CA ASP A 50 -11.17 3.98 -5.65
C ASP A 50 -10.11 4.97 -5.10
N ARG A 51 -9.68 5.94 -5.92
CA ARG A 51 -8.66 6.94 -5.54
C ARG A 51 -9.03 7.74 -4.29
N PRO A 52 -10.26 8.27 -4.14
CA PRO A 52 -10.60 9.09 -2.98
C PRO A 52 -10.45 8.34 -1.66
N ARG A 53 -10.85 7.06 -1.63
CA ARG A 53 -10.74 6.22 -0.43
C ARG A 53 -9.27 6.00 -0.06
N ARG A 54 -8.43 5.64 -1.02
CA ARG A 54 -6.99 5.48 -0.79
C ARG A 54 -6.37 6.78 -0.31
N ASP A 55 -6.63 7.89 -0.99
CA ASP A 55 -5.99 9.17 -0.69
C ASP A 55 -6.36 9.66 0.72
N ALA A 56 -7.60 9.46 1.15
CA ALA A 56 -8.04 9.75 2.52
C ALA A 56 -7.28 8.92 3.57
N MET A 57 -7.08 7.62 3.30
CA MET A 57 -6.32 6.76 4.20
C MET A 57 -4.84 7.13 4.25
N LEU A 58 -4.21 7.42 3.11
CA LEU A 58 -2.81 7.85 3.10
C LEU A 58 -2.62 9.19 3.83
N ALA A 59 -3.57 10.12 3.68
CA ALA A 59 -3.54 11.38 4.42
C ALA A 59 -3.63 11.16 5.93
N GLU A 60 -4.48 10.24 6.38
CA GLU A 60 -4.63 9.91 7.79
C GLU A 60 -3.39 9.20 8.36
N LEU A 61 -2.81 8.27 7.62
CA LEU A 61 -1.56 7.60 7.98
C LEU A 61 -0.42 8.62 8.11
N ARG A 62 -0.33 9.56 7.17
CA ARG A 62 0.67 10.62 7.19
C ARG A 62 0.48 11.59 8.35
N ARG A 63 -0.78 11.95 8.67
CA ARG A 63 -1.11 12.75 9.86
C ARG A 63 -0.73 12.05 11.16
N THR A 64 -0.88 10.72 11.22
CA THR A 64 -0.62 9.91 12.41
C THR A 64 0.87 9.70 12.66
N LEU A 65 1.63 9.37 11.61
CA LEU A 65 3.07 9.09 11.69
C LEU A 65 3.94 10.35 11.65
N GLY A 66 3.41 11.43 11.07
CA GLY A 66 4.19 12.58 10.66
C GLY A 66 4.91 12.33 9.33
N ASP A 67 5.24 13.43 8.67
CA ASP A 67 5.74 13.45 7.30
C ASP A 67 7.00 12.61 7.07
N ALA A 68 7.99 12.73 7.97
CA ALA A 68 9.29 12.06 7.83
C ALA A 68 9.18 10.54 7.99
N ALA A 69 8.44 10.07 9.00
CA ALA A 69 8.24 8.65 9.24
C ALA A 69 7.41 8.00 8.13
N PHE A 70 6.38 8.71 7.65
CA PHE A 70 5.61 8.25 6.49
C PHE A 70 6.48 8.11 5.24
N GLU A 71 7.30 9.12 4.88
CA GLU A 71 8.15 9.04 3.69
C GLU A 71 9.16 7.88 3.79
N ALA A 72 9.75 7.65 4.96
CA ALA A 72 10.67 6.54 5.16
C ALA A 72 9.99 5.18 4.94
N LEU A 73 8.85 4.95 5.61
CA LEU A 73 8.09 3.70 5.47
C LEU A 73 7.52 3.53 4.06
N TRP A 74 7.14 4.62 3.40
CA TRP A 74 6.65 4.61 2.03
C TRP A 74 7.76 4.20 1.06
N ALA A 75 8.95 4.78 1.19
CA ALA A 75 10.11 4.44 0.37
C ALA A 75 10.54 2.98 0.57
N GLU A 76 10.53 2.49 1.82
CA GLU A 76 10.77 1.08 2.13
C GLU A 76 9.73 0.19 1.44
N GLY A 77 8.45 0.54 1.53
CA GLY A 77 7.36 -0.17 0.85
C GLY A 77 7.53 -0.21 -0.68
N GLN A 78 7.94 0.89 -1.30
CA GLN A 78 8.19 0.96 -2.75
C GLN A 78 9.35 0.05 -3.20
N ALA A 79 10.29 -0.24 -2.30
CA ALA A 79 11.41 -1.14 -2.56
C ALA A 79 11.07 -2.62 -2.34
N LEU A 80 9.93 -2.94 -1.69
CA LEU A 80 9.50 -4.33 -1.47
C LEU A 80 9.07 -4.99 -2.78
N THR A 81 9.50 -6.24 -2.96
CA THR A 81 8.92 -7.11 -3.99
C THR A 81 7.47 -7.44 -3.65
N LEU A 82 6.69 -7.79 -4.67
CA LEU A 82 5.28 -8.15 -4.49
C LEU A 82 5.13 -9.33 -3.52
N GLU A 83 6.05 -10.29 -3.59
CA GLU A 83 6.10 -11.46 -2.71
C GLU A 83 6.38 -11.07 -1.25
N ALA A 84 7.36 -10.20 -1.00
CA ALA A 84 7.67 -9.73 0.35
C ALA A 84 6.55 -8.88 0.96
N ALA A 85 5.86 -8.08 0.15
CA ALA A 85 4.72 -7.29 0.60
C ALA A 85 3.51 -8.15 0.99
N VAL A 86 3.31 -9.30 0.35
CA VAL A 86 2.26 -10.26 0.77
C VAL A 86 2.61 -10.88 2.12
N GLU A 87 3.87 -11.28 2.35
CA GLU A 87 4.30 -11.84 3.63
C GLU A 87 4.16 -10.84 4.78
N GLU A 88 4.59 -9.59 4.61
CA GLU A 88 4.44 -8.54 5.64
C GLU A 88 2.97 -8.22 5.94
N ALA A 89 2.12 -8.22 4.92
CA ALA A 89 0.71 -7.87 5.08
C ALA A 89 -0.12 -8.95 5.78
N MET A 90 0.40 -10.18 5.91
CA MET A 90 -0.24 -11.29 6.62
C MET A 90 0.34 -11.53 8.02
N ALA A 91 1.47 -10.90 8.37
CA ALA A 91 2.13 -10.99 9.67
C ALA A 91 1.60 -9.94 10.64
#